data_AF-A0A0B2R830-F1
#
_entry.id   AF-A0A0B2R830-F1
#
_cell.length_a   1.000
_cell.length_b   1.000
_cell.length_c   1.000
_cell.angle_alpha   90.00
_cell.angle_beta   90.00
_cell.angle_gamma   90.00
#
_symmetry.space_group_name_H-M   'P 1'
#
loop_
_entity.id
_entity.type
_entity.pdbx_description
1 polymer ?
#
loop_
_entity_poly.entity_id
_entity_poly.type
_entity_poly.pdbx_seq_one_letter_code
_entity_poly.pdbx_strand_id
1 'polypeptide(L)'
;MSSEVEEEERRPLIGHDLGSSILIVHQNEDTISICPLPQSNPTDTSSLSLPNQRLSSLDVFRGLTVALMILVDNVGRAFPSLNHSPWFGVTLADFVMPFFLFVVGVSIGLVFKKVSSKPNASKKVISRTLKLFLLGLLLQGGYFHGHGKLTYGVDLSKIRWLGVLQRISIGYFFASISEIWLVNHNILVDSPAGFVRKYSIQWMFSILLCSVYLCLLYGLYVPNWKFKHSNLLWSSDSSHLSIIQNVHCEVRGSLEPPCNVVGFIDRLILGEDHMYQRPVYIRTKECSVNSPDYGPLPPDSPGWCLAPFDPEGILSSLMAAITCFMGLQYGHIIVHLQGHKQRVLLWSVFSFSLLLIGYILEILGMPLSKALYTLSYTCITAGASGLVLTAIYYIVDIEHLRKPTVLLQWMGMNALVVYALAACDIFPAVIQGFYWHSPENNLVDASEALMQIIFHSKRWGTLAFVIVEILFWGLFAGFLHKKRIYIKL
;
A
#
# COMPACT_ATOMS: atom_id res chain seq x y z
N MET A 1 -41.90 -11.02 11.45
CA MET A 1 -41.04 -12.18 11.68
C MET A 1 -39.73 -11.94 10.91
N SER A 2 -39.00 -10.83 11.05
CA SER A 2 -38.33 -10.21 12.22
C SER A 2 -37.29 -11.12 12.88
N SER A 3 -36.04 -10.96 12.45
CA SER A 3 -34.82 -11.31 13.20
C SER A 3 -33.75 -10.26 12.90
N GLU A 4 -33.17 -9.73 13.96
CA GLU A 4 -32.59 -8.40 14.10
C GLU A 4 -31.22 -8.19 13.42
N VAL A 5 -31.02 -6.95 13.00
CA VAL A 5 -29.74 -6.36 12.61
C VAL A 5 -29.16 -5.69 13.86
N GLU A 6 -28.14 -6.28 14.47
CA GLU A 6 -27.35 -5.60 15.52
C GLU A 6 -26.41 -4.58 14.87
N GLU A 7 -26.82 -3.32 14.94
CA GLU A 7 -26.06 -2.14 14.53
C GLU A 7 -25.16 -1.72 15.71
N GLU A 8 -23.87 -2.07 15.68
CA GLU A 8 -22.89 -1.64 16.69
C GLU A 8 -22.53 -0.16 16.47
N GLU A 9 -23.28 0.74 17.12
CA GLU A 9 -23.10 2.19 17.10
C GLU A 9 -21.72 2.59 17.67
N ARG A 10 -20.78 3.03 16.80
CA ARG A 10 -19.51 3.65 17.22
C ARG A 10 -19.51 5.14 16.90
N ARG A 11 -19.68 5.97 17.93
CA ARG A 11 -19.60 7.44 17.84
C ARG A 11 -18.14 7.92 17.74
N PRO A 12 -17.82 8.90 16.89
CA PRO A 12 -16.60 9.69 16.99
C PRO A 12 -16.74 10.73 18.12
N LEU A 13 -15.71 10.88 18.95
CA LEU A 13 -15.65 11.86 20.04
C LEU A 13 -15.44 13.27 19.46
N ILE A 14 -16.53 14.01 19.28
CA ILE A 14 -16.54 15.47 19.40
C ILE A 14 -17.02 15.74 20.81
N GLY A 15 -16.12 16.26 21.66
CA GLY A 15 -16.44 16.76 22.99
C GLY A 15 -15.64 18.02 23.22
N HIS A 16 -16.30 19.16 23.06
CA HIS A 16 -15.82 20.45 23.53
C HIS A 16 -15.67 20.40 25.05
N ASP A 17 -14.48 20.70 25.56
CA ASP A 17 -14.33 21.18 26.93
C ASP A 17 -15.05 22.53 27.03
N LEU A 18 -16.11 22.57 27.83
CA LEU A 18 -16.67 23.80 28.36
C LEU A 18 -17.29 23.52 29.72
N GLY A 19 -16.75 24.19 30.74
CA GLY A 19 -17.54 24.70 31.85
C GLY A 19 -17.60 23.82 33.08
N SER A 20 -16.77 24.17 34.05
CA SER A 20 -17.14 24.23 35.47
C SER A 20 -18.64 24.46 35.68
N SER A 21 -19.31 23.60 36.44
CA SER A 21 -20.53 23.94 37.17
C SER A 21 -20.75 22.98 38.33
N ILE A 22 -20.50 23.54 39.51
CA ILE A 22 -21.03 23.15 40.81
C ILE A 22 -22.53 22.90 40.68
N LEU A 23 -23.03 21.76 41.16
CA LEU A 23 -24.45 21.56 41.40
C LEU A 23 -24.67 21.44 42.90
N ILE A 24 -25.07 22.57 43.52
CA ILE A 24 -25.70 22.62 44.83
C ILE A 24 -27.18 22.32 44.60
N VAL A 25 -27.72 21.31 45.30
CA VAL A 25 -29.16 21.21 45.57
C VAL A 25 -29.34 20.89 47.05
N HIS A 26 -30.00 21.81 47.75
CA HIS A 26 -30.42 21.74 49.15
C HIS A 26 -31.86 21.20 49.24
N GLN A 27 -32.11 20.29 50.19
CA GLN A 27 -33.35 20.08 50.98
C GLN A 27 -33.06 18.91 51.96
N ASN A 28 -32.72 19.16 53.25
CA ASN A 28 -33.58 19.12 54.48
C ASN A 28 -34.54 17.89 54.51
N GLU A 29 -34.60 17.01 55.51
CA GLU A 29 -34.39 17.05 56.98
C GLU A 29 -34.03 15.64 57.53
N ASP A 30 -33.30 15.63 58.66
CA ASP A 30 -33.36 14.71 59.82
C ASP A 30 -33.29 13.19 59.64
N THR A 31 -32.07 12.62 59.72
CA THR A 31 -31.68 11.63 60.77
C THR A 31 -30.20 11.26 60.66
N ILE A 32 -29.43 11.48 61.73
CA ILE A 32 -28.09 10.91 61.91
C ILE A 32 -28.29 9.47 62.39
N SER A 33 -27.89 8.49 61.57
CA SER A 33 -27.76 7.09 61.99
C SER A 33 -26.37 6.57 61.63
N ILE A 34 -25.57 6.30 62.66
CA ILE A 34 -24.31 5.57 62.57
C ILE A 34 -24.65 4.07 62.73
N CYS A 35 -24.28 3.23 61.75
CA CYS A 35 -23.89 1.81 61.85
C CYS A 35 -23.93 1.13 60.46
N PRO A 36 -23.34 -0.07 60.27
CA PRO A 36 -21.93 -0.42 60.24
C PRO A 36 -21.50 -0.84 58.79
N LEU A 37 -20.21 -1.08 58.55
CA LEU A 37 -19.71 -1.63 57.27
C LEU A 37 -20.47 -2.91 56.87
N PRO A 38 -21.04 -2.98 55.65
CA PRO A 38 -21.38 -4.26 55.04
C PRO A 38 -20.12 -4.82 54.38
N GLN A 39 -19.61 -5.92 54.91
CA GLN A 39 -18.82 -6.84 54.11
C GLN A 39 -19.73 -7.41 53.02
N SER A 40 -19.42 -7.12 51.74
CA SER A 40 -20.04 -7.80 50.61
C SER A 40 -18.98 -8.14 49.55
N ASN A 41 -18.66 -9.43 49.52
CA ASN A 41 -18.05 -10.29 48.50
C ASN A 41 -17.39 -9.66 47.25
N PRO A 42 -16.18 -10.15 46.86
CA PRO A 42 -15.49 -9.73 45.65
C PRO A 42 -16.01 -10.51 44.43
N THR A 43 -17.22 -10.22 43.98
CA THR A 43 -17.73 -10.72 42.69
C THR A 43 -18.70 -9.70 42.14
N ASP A 44 -18.16 -8.73 41.40
CA ASP A 44 -18.76 -8.10 40.21
C ASP A 44 -18.00 -6.83 39.83
N THR A 45 -16.70 -6.97 39.52
CA THR A 45 -16.08 -6.05 38.55
C THR A 45 -16.60 -6.43 37.17
N SER A 46 -17.77 -5.90 36.82
CA SER A 46 -18.15 -5.72 35.43
C SER A 46 -17.05 -4.88 34.78
N SER A 47 -16.12 -5.56 34.11
CA SER A 47 -15.08 -4.92 33.33
C SER A 47 -15.76 -4.11 32.23
N LEU A 48 -15.95 -2.81 32.46
CA LEU A 48 -16.24 -1.84 31.41
C LEU A 48 -15.15 -2.01 30.35
N SER A 49 -15.45 -2.78 29.31
CA SER A 49 -14.54 -2.98 28.20
C SER A 49 -14.39 -1.63 27.53
N LEU A 50 -13.23 -0.98 27.75
CA LEU A 50 -12.85 0.21 27.00
C LEU A 50 -13.09 -0.07 25.51
N PRO A 51 -13.85 0.80 24.81
CA PRO A 51 -14.15 0.58 23.40
C PRO A 51 -12.84 0.41 22.64
N ASN A 52 -12.79 -0.55 21.69
CA ASN A 52 -11.61 -0.82 20.87
C ASN A 52 -11.09 0.48 20.23
N GLN A 53 -10.06 1.07 20.85
CA GLN A 53 -9.53 2.37 20.49
C GLN A 53 -8.75 2.22 19.17
N ARG A 54 -9.18 2.96 18.14
CA ARG A 54 -8.55 2.96 16.82
C ARG A 54 -7.27 3.79 16.87
N LEU A 55 -6.18 3.26 16.32
CA LEU A 55 -4.87 3.92 16.31
C LEU A 55 -4.86 5.06 15.27
N SER A 56 -4.82 6.32 15.72
CA SER A 56 -4.99 7.48 14.84
C SER A 56 -3.80 7.67 13.91
N SER A 57 -2.57 7.47 14.39
CA SER A 57 -1.37 7.51 13.56
C SER A 57 -1.38 6.52 12.40
N LEU A 58 -2.02 5.36 12.56
CA LEU A 58 -2.12 4.36 11.51
C LEU A 58 -3.06 4.80 10.38
N ASP A 59 -4.16 5.47 10.72
CA ASP A 59 -5.03 6.09 9.72
C ASP A 59 -4.31 7.26 9.03
N VAL A 60 -3.62 8.13 9.77
CA VAL A 60 -2.83 9.23 9.18
C VAL A 60 -1.76 8.71 8.24
N PHE A 61 -1.00 7.66 8.62
CA PHE A 61 0.01 7.08 7.75
C PHE A 61 -0.61 6.51 6.48
N ARG A 62 -1.73 5.78 6.59
CA ARG A 62 -2.44 5.27 5.41
C ARG A 62 -2.92 6.40 4.50
N GLY A 63 -3.46 7.48 5.06
CA GLY A 63 -3.90 8.63 4.30
C GLY A 63 -2.76 9.38 3.63
N LEU A 64 -1.62 9.52 4.32
CA LEU A 64 -0.37 10.04 3.73
C LEU A 64 0.06 9.17 2.54
N THR A 65 0.01 7.84 2.66
CA THR A 65 0.36 6.95 1.55
C THR A 65 -0.57 7.13 0.35
N VAL A 66 -1.89 7.27 0.57
CA VAL A 66 -2.85 7.53 -0.52
C VAL A 66 -2.60 8.90 -1.16
N ALA A 67 -2.38 9.95 -0.37
CA ALA A 67 -2.06 11.27 -0.89
C ALA A 67 -0.76 11.27 -1.70
N LEU A 68 0.26 10.55 -1.20
CA LEU A 68 1.54 10.40 -1.90
C LEU A 68 1.39 9.64 -3.22
N MET A 69 0.56 8.60 -3.24
CA MET A 69 0.24 7.85 -4.46
C MET A 69 -0.37 8.77 -5.54
N ILE A 70 -1.42 9.53 -5.19
CA ILE A 70 -2.04 10.51 -6.10
C ILE A 70 -0.99 11.52 -6.59
N LEU A 71 -0.12 12.00 -5.69
CA LEU A 71 0.96 12.92 -6.05
C LEU A 71 1.90 12.34 -7.09
N VAL A 72 2.45 11.15 -6.86
CA VAL A 72 3.48 10.58 -7.74
C VAL A 72 2.92 10.07 -9.06
N ASP A 73 1.69 9.56 -9.08
CA ASP A 73 1.03 9.05 -10.29
C ASP A 73 0.73 10.19 -11.28
N ASN A 74 0.30 11.35 -10.78
CA ASN A 74 -0.08 12.49 -11.62
C ASN A 74 1.08 13.48 -11.87
N VAL A 75 1.97 13.71 -10.90
CA VAL A 75 3.07 14.68 -11.02
C VAL A 75 4.38 14.05 -11.50
N GLY A 76 4.53 12.72 -11.43
CA GLY A 76 5.79 12.02 -11.72
C GLY A 76 6.40 12.40 -13.08
N ARG A 77 5.59 12.55 -14.14
CA ARG A 77 6.11 12.96 -15.47
C ARG A 77 6.68 14.38 -15.49
N ALA A 78 6.19 15.29 -14.66
CA ALA A 78 6.68 16.66 -14.59
C ALA A 78 7.97 16.79 -13.77
N PHE A 79 8.17 15.91 -12.79
CA PHE A 79 9.31 15.90 -11.88
C PHE A 79 9.92 14.51 -11.77
N PRO A 80 11.04 14.21 -12.47
CA PRO A 80 11.62 12.87 -12.50
C PRO A 80 11.97 12.28 -11.12
N SER A 81 12.30 13.12 -10.13
CA SER A 81 12.55 12.68 -8.74
C SER A 81 11.30 12.12 -8.03
N LEU A 82 10.11 12.48 -8.52
CA LEU A 82 8.82 11.99 -8.04
C LEU A 82 8.29 10.83 -8.90
N ASN A 83 8.95 10.48 -10.00
CA ASN A 83 8.58 9.36 -10.86
C ASN A 83 9.36 8.12 -10.46
N HIS A 84 8.85 6.93 -10.78
CA HIS A 84 9.54 5.66 -10.52
C HIS A 84 10.95 5.63 -11.12
N SER A 85 11.89 4.98 -10.43
CA SER A 85 13.19 4.64 -11.02
C SER A 85 12.99 3.73 -12.24
N PRO A 86 13.75 3.91 -13.34
CA PRO A 86 13.58 3.09 -14.55
C PRO A 86 13.82 1.60 -14.30
N TRP A 87 14.79 1.25 -13.45
CA TRP A 87 15.09 -0.16 -13.13
C TRP A 87 15.81 -0.34 -11.78
N PHE A 88 17.02 0.20 -11.69
CA PHE A 88 17.82 0.25 -10.46
C PHE A 88 17.74 1.64 -9.81
N GLY A 89 17.85 1.67 -8.49
CA GLY A 89 17.69 2.86 -7.67
C GLY A 89 16.27 3.00 -7.12
N VAL A 90 16.08 4.02 -6.30
CA VAL A 90 14.82 4.30 -5.61
C VAL A 90 14.51 5.80 -5.68
N THR A 91 13.24 6.11 -5.91
CA THR A 91 12.67 7.46 -5.94
C THR A 91 11.49 7.54 -4.98
N LEU A 92 10.88 8.72 -4.81
CA LEU A 92 9.78 8.87 -3.87
C LEU A 92 8.58 7.95 -4.19
N ALA A 93 8.26 7.76 -5.47
CA ALA A 93 7.17 6.91 -5.91
C ALA A 93 7.35 5.44 -5.51
N ASP A 94 8.59 5.00 -5.38
CA ASP A 94 8.91 3.60 -5.07
C ASP A 94 8.60 3.25 -3.61
N PHE A 95 8.45 4.23 -2.70
CA PHE A 95 8.09 3.98 -1.30
C PHE A 95 6.58 3.77 -1.06
N VAL A 96 5.72 4.18 -1.99
CA VAL A 96 4.25 4.16 -1.82
C VAL A 96 3.72 2.76 -1.55
N MET A 97 4.09 1.78 -2.38
CA MET A 97 3.59 0.41 -2.25
C MET A 97 4.11 -0.30 -0.98
N PRO A 98 5.42 -0.21 -0.64
CA PRO A 98 5.93 -0.69 0.65
C PRO A 98 5.22 -0.08 1.86
N PHE A 99 4.89 1.22 1.83
CA PHE A 99 4.14 1.87 2.91
C PHE A 99 2.76 1.22 3.11
N PHE A 100 2.02 0.94 2.03
CA PHE A 100 0.74 0.24 2.11
C PHE A 100 0.88 -1.17 2.71
N LEU A 101 1.85 -1.95 2.22
CA LEU A 101 2.10 -3.31 2.72
C LEU A 101 2.46 -3.32 4.21
N PHE A 102 3.33 -2.39 4.61
CA PHE A 102 3.74 -2.23 6.00
C PHE A 102 2.54 -1.88 6.90
N VAL A 103 1.71 -0.90 6.52
CA VAL A 103 0.48 -0.52 7.25
C VAL A 103 -0.51 -1.68 7.34
N VAL A 104 -0.64 -2.49 6.29
CA VAL A 104 -1.46 -3.72 6.30
C VAL A 104 -0.90 -4.70 7.33
N GLY A 105 0.40 -4.91 7.37
CA GLY A 105 1.09 -5.69 8.40
C GLY A 105 0.76 -5.25 9.82
N VAL A 106 0.94 -3.95 10.12
CA VAL A 106 0.62 -3.38 11.45
C VAL A 106 -0.84 -3.65 11.83
N SER A 107 -1.75 -3.49 10.86
CA SER A 107 -3.18 -3.72 11.06
C SER A 107 -3.50 -5.17 11.42
N ILE A 108 -2.80 -6.15 10.83
CA ILE A 108 -3.00 -7.58 11.13
C ILE A 108 -2.69 -7.87 12.60
N GLY A 109 -1.59 -7.33 13.14
CA GLY A 109 -1.21 -7.53 14.54
C GLY A 109 -2.24 -6.97 15.52
N LEU A 110 -2.90 -5.86 15.16
CA LEU A 110 -3.98 -5.27 15.97
C LEU A 110 -5.30 -6.04 15.88
N VAL A 111 -5.63 -6.56 14.69
CA VAL A 111 -6.89 -7.28 14.44
C VAL A 111 -6.88 -8.67 15.07
N PHE A 112 -5.78 -9.41 14.95
CA PHE A 112 -5.69 -10.79 15.44
C PHE A 112 -5.06 -10.92 16.84
N LYS A 113 -5.03 -9.82 17.63
CA LYS A 113 -4.56 -9.84 19.02
C LYS A 113 -5.23 -10.91 19.89
N LYS A 114 -6.49 -11.26 19.59
CA LYS A 114 -7.25 -12.36 20.20
C LYS A 114 -8.03 -13.10 19.11
N VAL A 115 -7.64 -14.35 18.84
CA VAL A 115 -8.36 -15.22 17.89
C VAL A 115 -9.17 -16.24 18.68
N SER A 116 -10.50 -16.14 18.64
CA SER A 116 -11.40 -17.09 19.32
C SER A 116 -11.53 -18.41 18.56
N SER A 117 -11.61 -18.37 17.23
CA SER A 117 -11.73 -19.56 16.37
C SER A 117 -10.87 -19.40 15.12
N LYS A 118 -9.80 -20.22 15.02
CA LYS A 118 -8.87 -20.20 13.89
C LYS A 118 -9.56 -20.49 12.53
N PRO A 119 -10.48 -21.46 12.42
CA PRO A 119 -11.19 -21.70 11.16
C PRO A 119 -12.06 -20.51 10.72
N ASN A 120 -12.82 -19.92 11.64
CA ASN A 120 -13.68 -18.77 11.33
C ASN A 120 -12.87 -17.54 10.95
N ALA A 121 -11.75 -17.29 11.65
CA ALA A 121 -10.82 -16.23 11.29
C ALA A 121 -10.21 -16.46 9.89
N SER A 122 -9.79 -17.69 9.59
CA SER A 122 -9.23 -18.04 8.27
C SER A 122 -10.24 -17.85 7.14
N LYS A 123 -11.51 -18.23 7.34
CA LYS A 123 -12.59 -17.99 6.38
C LYS A 123 -12.77 -16.50 6.07
N LYS A 124 -12.72 -15.64 7.09
CA LYS A 124 -12.77 -14.17 6.92
C LYS A 124 -11.57 -13.65 6.15
N VAL A 125 -10.37 -14.14 6.45
CA VAL A 125 -9.13 -13.80 5.73
C VAL A 125 -9.26 -14.18 4.25
N ILE A 126 -9.61 -15.42 3.94
CA ILE A 126 -9.76 -15.92 2.56
C ILE A 126 -10.80 -15.11 1.80
N SER A 127 -11.96 -14.85 2.39
CA SER A 127 -13.01 -14.05 1.74
C SER A 127 -12.53 -12.64 1.43
N ARG A 128 -11.85 -11.99 2.37
CA ARG A 128 -11.30 -10.64 2.16
C ARG A 128 -10.19 -10.62 1.11
N THR A 129 -9.29 -11.60 1.12
CA THR A 129 -8.24 -11.77 0.10
C THR A 129 -8.87 -11.89 -1.28
N LEU A 130 -9.87 -12.75 -1.45
CA LEU A 130 -10.54 -12.96 -2.74
C LEU A 130 -11.26 -11.70 -3.23
N LYS A 131 -12.02 -11.01 -2.35
CA LYS A 131 -12.69 -9.76 -2.72
C LYS A 131 -11.70 -8.67 -3.13
N LEU A 132 -10.58 -8.54 -2.41
CA LEU A 132 -9.54 -7.56 -2.73
C LEU A 132 -8.84 -7.90 -4.05
N PHE A 133 -8.58 -9.18 -4.31
CA PHE A 133 -7.99 -9.65 -5.56
C PHE A 133 -8.93 -9.39 -6.75
N LEU A 134 -10.21 -9.74 -6.63
CA LEU A 134 -11.23 -9.50 -7.67
C LEU A 134 -11.46 -8.01 -7.93
N LEU A 135 -11.48 -7.20 -6.88
CA LEU A 135 -11.54 -5.75 -7.03
C LEU A 135 -10.29 -5.23 -7.78
N GLY A 136 -9.10 -5.77 -7.48
CA GLY A 136 -7.88 -5.49 -8.22
C GLY A 136 -8.00 -5.76 -9.71
N LEU A 137 -8.51 -6.93 -10.09
CA LEU A 137 -8.73 -7.29 -11.50
C LEU A 137 -9.72 -6.34 -12.19
N LEU A 138 -10.79 -5.93 -11.50
CA LEU A 138 -11.76 -4.98 -12.04
C LEU A 138 -11.12 -3.60 -12.30
N LEU A 139 -10.40 -3.07 -11.33
CA LEU A 139 -9.80 -1.73 -11.40
C LEU A 139 -8.64 -1.67 -12.40
N GLN A 140 -7.79 -2.70 -12.42
CA GLN A 140 -6.59 -2.72 -13.24
C GLN A 140 -6.83 -3.30 -14.63
N GLY A 141 -7.86 -4.13 -14.81
CA GLY A 141 -8.19 -4.79 -16.08
C GLY A 141 -8.47 -3.83 -17.23
N GLY A 142 -8.49 -2.52 -16.98
CA GLY A 142 -8.60 -1.49 -18.02
C GLY A 142 -10.03 -1.25 -18.47
N TYR A 143 -11.03 -1.61 -17.64
CA TYR A 143 -12.43 -1.42 -17.98
C TYR A 143 -12.74 0.03 -18.35
N PHE A 144 -12.14 0.97 -17.63
CA PHE A 144 -11.98 2.36 -18.05
C PHE A 144 -10.59 2.53 -18.65
N HIS A 145 -10.53 2.84 -19.94
CA HIS A 145 -9.27 3.21 -20.57
C HIS A 145 -8.98 4.65 -20.13
N GLY A 146 -7.84 4.90 -19.49
CA GLY A 146 -7.55 6.15 -18.75
C GLY A 146 -7.54 7.44 -19.58
N HIS A 147 -6.79 8.45 -19.11
CA HIS A 147 -6.77 9.79 -19.70
C HIS A 147 -6.61 9.80 -21.23
N GLY A 148 -7.51 10.50 -21.92
CA GLY A 148 -7.50 10.69 -23.38
C GLY A 148 -8.18 9.58 -24.20
N LYS A 149 -8.81 8.59 -23.56
CA LYS A 149 -9.60 7.54 -24.26
C LYS A 149 -10.98 7.40 -23.65
N LEU A 150 -12.03 7.64 -24.44
CA LEU A 150 -13.43 7.48 -24.01
C LEU A 150 -13.99 6.09 -24.32
N THR A 151 -13.12 5.07 -24.40
CA THR A 151 -13.50 3.69 -24.68
C THR A 151 -13.64 2.90 -23.37
N TYR A 152 -14.60 1.98 -23.32
CA TYR A 152 -14.80 1.05 -22.20
C TYR A 152 -14.71 -0.40 -22.67
N GLY A 153 -14.37 -1.30 -21.77
CA GLY A 153 -14.28 -2.74 -22.03
C GLY A 153 -12.93 -3.34 -21.64
N VAL A 154 -12.85 -4.68 -21.60
CA VAL A 154 -11.64 -5.40 -21.27
C VAL A 154 -11.45 -6.53 -22.27
N ASP A 155 -10.27 -6.59 -22.89
CA ASP A 155 -9.86 -7.77 -23.65
C ASP A 155 -9.41 -8.84 -22.65
N LEU A 156 -10.27 -9.85 -22.41
CA LEU A 156 -9.98 -10.93 -21.47
C LEU A 156 -8.75 -11.76 -21.87
N SER A 157 -8.37 -11.75 -23.16
CA SER A 157 -7.15 -12.43 -23.62
C SER A 157 -5.87 -11.67 -23.23
N LYS A 158 -5.99 -10.38 -22.88
CA LYS A 158 -4.86 -9.49 -22.53
C LYS A 158 -5.02 -8.85 -21.15
N ILE A 159 -5.96 -9.33 -20.34
CA ILE A 159 -6.18 -8.80 -19.00
C ILE A 159 -4.92 -9.02 -18.15
N ARG A 160 -4.48 -7.97 -17.45
CA ARG A 160 -3.34 -8.08 -16.53
C ARG A 160 -3.77 -8.76 -15.23
N TRP A 161 -3.19 -9.91 -14.90
CA TRP A 161 -3.59 -10.69 -13.71
C TRP A 161 -3.08 -10.09 -12.40
N LEU A 162 -1.86 -9.54 -12.39
CA LEU A 162 -1.16 -9.09 -11.19
C LEU A 162 -1.01 -7.57 -11.16
N GLY A 163 -1.25 -7.00 -9.98
CA GLY A 163 -1.10 -5.57 -9.72
C GLY A 163 -1.09 -5.24 -8.25
N VAL A 164 -1.25 -3.95 -7.94
CA VAL A 164 -1.06 -3.42 -6.60
C VAL A 164 -2.02 -4.05 -5.59
N LEU A 165 -3.32 -4.13 -5.89
CA LEU A 165 -4.29 -4.72 -4.96
C LEU A 165 -4.10 -6.24 -4.78
N GLN A 166 -3.76 -6.96 -5.85
CA GLN A 166 -3.48 -8.38 -5.83
C GLN A 166 -2.24 -8.65 -4.97
N ARG A 167 -1.17 -7.87 -5.13
CA ARG A 167 0.02 -7.92 -4.29
C ARG A 167 -0.29 -7.67 -2.82
N ILE A 168 -1.08 -6.63 -2.52
CA ILE A 168 -1.54 -6.36 -1.14
C ILE A 168 -2.35 -7.54 -0.59
N SER A 169 -3.20 -8.15 -1.42
CA SER A 169 -4.02 -9.31 -1.02
C SER A 169 -3.17 -10.55 -0.70
N ILE A 170 -2.10 -10.80 -1.47
CA ILE A 170 -1.14 -11.88 -1.26
C ILE A 170 -0.39 -11.65 0.06
N GLY A 171 0.15 -10.44 0.25
CA GLY A 171 0.84 -10.08 1.50
C GLY A 171 -0.08 -10.19 2.72
N TYR A 172 -1.32 -9.70 2.62
CA TYR A 172 -2.33 -9.82 3.66
C TYR A 172 -2.65 -11.29 3.98
N PHE A 173 -2.80 -12.13 2.96
CA PHE A 173 -3.09 -13.56 3.12
C PHE A 173 -1.99 -14.28 3.89
N PHE A 174 -0.74 -14.19 3.42
CA PHE A 174 0.38 -14.89 4.06
C PHE A 174 0.61 -14.42 5.49
N ALA A 175 0.62 -13.10 5.73
CA ALA A 175 0.82 -12.55 7.06
C ALA A 175 -0.32 -12.93 8.03
N SER A 176 -1.59 -12.86 7.58
CA SER A 176 -2.75 -13.18 8.43
C SER A 176 -2.86 -14.68 8.74
N ILE A 177 -2.66 -15.55 7.75
CA ILE A 177 -2.69 -17.00 7.98
C ILE A 177 -1.54 -17.42 8.89
N SER A 178 -0.35 -16.84 8.69
CA SER A 178 0.80 -17.05 9.58
C SER A 178 0.48 -16.61 11.01
N GLU A 179 -0.10 -15.42 11.21
CA GLU A 179 -0.51 -14.92 12.54
C GLU A 179 -1.51 -15.86 13.22
N ILE A 180 -2.53 -16.36 12.50
CA ILE A 180 -3.57 -17.22 13.05
C ILE A 180 -3.01 -18.61 13.44
N TRP A 181 -2.17 -19.20 12.58
CA TRP A 181 -1.79 -20.60 12.70
C TRP A 181 -0.45 -20.82 13.38
N LEU A 182 0.55 -19.96 13.12
CA LEU A 182 1.92 -20.15 13.59
C LEU A 182 2.20 -19.49 14.94
N VAL A 183 1.41 -18.50 15.35
CA VAL A 183 1.58 -17.85 16.65
C VAL A 183 0.93 -18.70 17.75
N ASN A 184 1.71 -19.03 18.77
CA ASN A 184 1.20 -19.74 19.94
C ASN A 184 0.59 -18.75 20.94
N HIS A 185 -0.74 -18.62 20.90
CA HIS A 185 -1.46 -17.71 21.79
C HIS A 185 -1.41 -18.12 23.29
N ASN A 186 -1.02 -19.36 23.61
CA ASN A 186 -0.92 -19.83 25.00
C ASN A 186 0.34 -19.30 25.72
N ILE A 187 1.31 -18.78 24.99
CA ILE A 187 2.54 -18.21 25.57
C ILE A 187 2.26 -16.77 25.99
N LEU A 188 2.41 -16.49 27.29
CA LEU A 188 2.38 -15.15 27.86
C LEU A 188 3.69 -14.41 27.57
N VAL A 189 3.60 -13.08 27.39
CA VAL A 189 4.74 -12.23 27.06
C VAL A 189 5.14 -11.46 28.31
N ASP A 190 5.92 -12.10 29.16
CA ASP A 190 6.37 -11.52 30.44
C ASP A 190 7.81 -10.96 30.36
N SER A 191 8.54 -11.30 29.29
CA SER A 191 9.92 -10.88 29.05
C SER A 191 10.22 -10.76 27.55
N PRO A 192 11.31 -10.07 27.15
CA PRO A 192 11.77 -10.05 25.76
C PRO A 192 12.03 -11.43 25.17
N ALA A 193 12.53 -12.37 25.98
CA ALA A 193 12.72 -13.76 25.56
C ALA A 193 11.38 -14.47 25.30
N GLY A 194 10.36 -14.19 26.13
CA GLY A 194 8.99 -14.65 25.92
C GLY A 194 8.38 -14.12 24.62
N PHE A 195 8.63 -12.84 24.29
CA PHE A 195 8.23 -12.25 23.01
C PHE A 195 8.84 -12.98 21.81
N VAL A 196 10.17 -13.18 21.81
CA VAL A 196 10.86 -13.90 20.73
C VAL A 196 10.35 -15.33 20.61
N ARG A 197 10.18 -16.04 21.73
CA ARG A 197 9.67 -17.42 21.73
C ARG A 197 8.26 -17.52 21.16
N LYS A 198 7.39 -16.54 21.42
CA LYS A 198 6.01 -16.51 20.92
C LYS A 198 5.93 -16.36 19.40
N TYR A 199 6.82 -15.56 18.82
CA TYR A 199 6.80 -15.20 17.40
C TYR A 199 7.88 -15.91 16.57
N SER A 200 8.69 -16.79 17.16
CA SER A 200 9.83 -17.44 16.49
C SER A 200 9.44 -18.23 15.25
N ILE A 201 8.36 -19.01 15.29
CA ILE A 201 7.91 -19.83 14.16
C ILE A 201 7.47 -18.94 12.99
N GLN A 202 6.80 -17.82 13.27
CA GLN A 202 6.41 -16.86 12.24
C GLN A 202 7.63 -16.18 11.61
N TRP A 203 8.64 -15.82 12.40
CA TRP A 203 9.91 -15.32 11.89
C TRP A 203 10.63 -16.35 11.02
N MET A 204 10.68 -17.62 11.44
CA MET A 204 11.25 -18.71 10.65
C MET A 204 10.52 -18.88 9.32
N PHE A 205 9.18 -18.75 9.31
CA PHE A 205 8.40 -18.77 8.07
C PHE A 205 8.75 -17.60 7.15
N SER A 206 8.86 -16.38 7.68
CA SER A 206 9.29 -15.21 6.89
C SER A 206 10.70 -15.38 6.32
N ILE A 207 11.64 -15.91 7.10
CA ILE A 207 13.01 -16.20 6.66
C ILE A 207 12.99 -17.27 5.56
N LEU A 208 12.19 -18.33 5.72
CA LEU A 208 12.03 -19.37 4.70
C LEU A 208 11.54 -18.80 3.37
N LEU A 209 10.50 -17.95 3.38
CA LEU A 209 9.99 -17.31 2.17
C LEU A 209 11.06 -16.43 1.50
N CYS A 210 11.81 -15.66 2.28
CA CYS A 210 12.91 -14.84 1.78
C CYS A 210 14.04 -15.72 1.17
N SER A 211 14.41 -16.81 1.84
CA SER A 211 15.43 -17.75 1.35
C SER A 211 14.99 -18.42 0.06
N VAL A 212 13.73 -18.85 -0.05
CA VAL A 212 13.18 -19.40 -1.30
C VAL A 212 13.26 -18.38 -2.43
N TYR A 213 12.88 -17.11 -2.17
CA TYR A 213 13.02 -16.04 -3.15
C TYR A 213 14.47 -15.88 -3.62
N LEU A 214 15.44 -15.78 -2.70
CA LEU A 214 16.86 -15.60 -3.04
C LEU A 214 17.44 -16.79 -3.81
N CYS A 215 17.11 -18.02 -3.38
CA CYS A 215 17.52 -19.24 -4.06
C CYS A 215 16.97 -19.29 -5.50
N LEU A 216 15.73 -18.86 -5.72
CA LEU A 216 15.17 -18.78 -7.07
C LEU A 216 15.83 -17.66 -7.88
N LEU A 217 15.91 -16.45 -7.31
CA LEU A 217 16.44 -15.26 -7.98
C LEU A 217 17.86 -15.48 -8.52
N TYR A 218 18.74 -16.09 -7.71
CA TYR A 218 20.14 -16.32 -8.09
C TYR A 218 20.40 -17.72 -8.67
N GLY A 219 19.63 -18.72 -8.29
CA GLY A 219 19.87 -20.11 -8.63
C GLY A 219 19.21 -20.55 -9.94
N LEU A 220 18.08 -19.98 -10.36
CA LEU A 220 17.34 -20.46 -11.53
C LEU A 220 17.96 -19.96 -12.84
N TYR A 221 17.98 -20.83 -13.85
CA TYR A 221 18.47 -20.51 -15.20
C TYR A 221 17.38 -19.87 -16.06
N VAL A 222 17.72 -18.79 -16.76
CA VAL A 222 16.83 -18.07 -17.66
C VAL A 222 17.20 -18.38 -19.12
N PRO A 223 16.39 -19.15 -19.86
CA PRO A 223 16.64 -19.45 -21.26
C PRO A 223 16.32 -18.27 -22.18
N ASN A 224 16.74 -18.37 -23.44
CA ASN A 224 16.31 -17.47 -24.50
C ASN A 224 14.79 -17.53 -24.68
N TRP A 225 14.21 -16.40 -25.07
CA TRP A 225 12.77 -16.31 -25.28
C TRP A 225 12.46 -15.29 -26.39
N LYS A 226 11.22 -15.28 -26.85
CA LYS A 226 10.77 -14.44 -27.97
C LYS A 226 9.46 -13.77 -27.58
N PHE A 227 9.28 -12.52 -28.00
CA PHE A 227 8.02 -11.81 -27.79
C PHE A 227 7.55 -11.15 -29.07
N LYS A 228 6.24 -10.88 -29.12
CA LYS A 228 5.61 -10.16 -30.23
C LYS A 228 5.37 -8.72 -29.81
N HIS A 229 5.72 -7.77 -30.68
CA HIS A 229 5.32 -6.39 -30.53
C HIS A 229 4.72 -5.85 -31.83
N SER A 230 3.82 -4.88 -31.70
CA SER A 230 3.21 -4.18 -32.83
C SER A 230 3.84 -2.79 -32.93
N ASN A 231 4.44 -2.46 -34.07
CA ASN A 231 4.91 -1.10 -34.33
C ASN A 231 3.71 -0.15 -34.35
N LEU A 232 3.50 0.56 -33.24
CA LEU A 232 2.54 1.67 -33.19
C LEU A 232 3.22 3.04 -33.30
N LEU A 233 4.50 3.08 -33.70
CA LEU A 233 5.21 4.33 -33.93
C LEU A 233 5.55 4.48 -35.43
N TRP A 234 4.72 5.31 -36.09
CA TRP A 234 5.04 6.14 -37.27
C TRP A 234 4.85 5.55 -38.67
N SER A 235 3.72 4.89 -38.92
CA SER A 235 3.21 4.86 -40.29
C SER A 235 1.69 4.92 -40.28
N SER A 236 1.16 5.96 -40.93
CA SER A 236 -0.23 6.10 -41.35
C SER A 236 -0.55 5.09 -42.46
N ASP A 237 -0.32 3.81 -42.20
CA ASP A 237 -0.65 2.75 -43.14
C ASP A 237 -1.10 1.49 -42.40
N SER A 238 -2.27 1.02 -42.78
CA SER A 238 -3.08 0.00 -42.12
C SER A 238 -2.58 -1.42 -42.39
N SER A 239 -1.34 -1.73 -41.99
CA SER A 239 -0.85 -3.10 -41.94
C SER A 239 -0.31 -3.44 -40.55
N HIS A 240 -1.05 -4.28 -39.82
CA HIS A 240 -0.64 -4.82 -38.53
C HIS A 240 0.51 -5.83 -38.72
N LEU A 241 1.74 -5.35 -38.97
CA LEU A 241 2.91 -6.22 -39.01
C LEU A 241 3.38 -6.48 -37.57
N SER A 242 3.06 -7.66 -37.04
CA SER A 242 3.61 -8.12 -35.76
C SER A 242 5.07 -8.53 -35.93
N ILE A 243 5.99 -7.82 -35.29
CA ILE A 243 7.42 -8.15 -35.32
C ILE A 243 7.71 -9.11 -34.17
N ILE A 244 8.40 -10.22 -34.48
CA ILE A 244 8.88 -11.17 -33.47
C ILE A 244 10.32 -10.78 -33.14
N GLN A 245 10.57 -10.42 -31.88
CA GLN A 245 11.90 -10.11 -31.38
C GLN A 245 12.43 -11.30 -30.57
N ASN A 246 13.67 -11.70 -30.83
CA ASN A 246 14.37 -12.70 -30.03
C ASN A 246 15.19 -12.01 -28.94
N VAL A 247 15.11 -12.53 -27.71
CA VAL A 247 15.90 -12.07 -26.57
C VAL A 247 16.85 -13.18 -26.15
N HIS A 248 18.14 -12.87 -26.18
CA HIS A 248 19.21 -13.79 -25.76
C HIS A 248 19.58 -13.53 -24.30
N CYS A 249 19.41 -14.55 -23.45
CA CYS A 249 19.65 -14.49 -22.01
C CYS A 249 20.73 -15.49 -21.59
N GLU A 250 20.42 -16.79 -21.60
CA GLU A 250 21.31 -17.91 -21.21
C GLU A 250 22.14 -17.67 -19.93
N VAL A 251 21.52 -17.08 -18.90
CA VAL A 251 22.19 -16.63 -17.66
C VAL A 251 21.52 -17.16 -16.40
N ARG A 252 22.27 -17.16 -15.29
CA ARG A 252 21.77 -17.35 -13.92
C ARG A 252 22.06 -16.10 -13.10
N GLY A 253 21.15 -15.74 -12.19
CA GLY A 253 21.36 -14.66 -11.23
C GLY A 253 21.51 -13.25 -11.82
N SER A 254 21.13 -13.04 -13.07
CA SER A 254 21.07 -11.69 -13.64
C SER A 254 19.90 -10.92 -13.04
N LEU A 255 20.19 -9.69 -12.61
CA LEU A 255 19.21 -8.72 -12.14
C LEU A 255 18.89 -7.67 -13.22
N GLU A 256 19.49 -7.78 -14.40
CA GLU A 256 19.28 -6.85 -15.50
C GLU A 256 17.98 -7.16 -16.25
N PRO A 257 17.37 -6.15 -16.91
CA PRO A 257 16.24 -6.38 -17.76
C PRO A 257 16.69 -6.97 -19.12
N PRO A 258 15.89 -7.83 -19.76
CA PRO A 258 14.72 -8.55 -19.25
C PRO A 258 15.09 -9.96 -18.72
N CYS A 259 16.38 -10.29 -18.67
CA CYS A 259 16.92 -11.63 -18.48
C CYS A 259 17.04 -12.04 -17.01
N ASN A 260 16.05 -11.67 -16.19
CA ASN A 260 15.97 -12.01 -14.78
C ASN A 260 14.91 -13.08 -14.49
N VAL A 261 15.08 -13.76 -13.35
CA VAL A 261 14.21 -14.88 -12.95
C VAL A 261 12.79 -14.42 -12.62
N VAL A 262 12.61 -13.20 -12.09
CA VAL A 262 11.27 -12.66 -11.76
C VAL A 262 10.41 -12.61 -13.02
N GLY A 263 10.90 -11.95 -14.08
CA GLY A 263 10.20 -11.90 -15.36
C GLY A 263 10.04 -13.26 -16.03
N PHE A 264 11.01 -14.18 -15.86
CA PHE A 264 10.90 -15.54 -16.41
C PHE A 264 9.75 -16.33 -15.78
N ILE A 265 9.64 -16.34 -14.45
CA ILE A 265 8.55 -17.03 -13.74
C ILE A 265 7.21 -16.41 -14.11
N ASP A 266 7.13 -15.09 -14.18
CA ASP A 266 5.90 -14.40 -14.55
C ASP A 266 5.47 -14.76 -15.98
N ARG A 267 6.38 -14.81 -16.95
CA ARG A 267 6.09 -15.30 -18.31
C ARG A 267 5.61 -16.74 -18.33
N LEU A 268 6.23 -17.62 -17.54
CA LEU A 268 5.90 -19.04 -17.50
C LEU A 268 4.51 -19.30 -16.91
N ILE A 269 4.14 -18.57 -15.85
CA ILE A 269 2.90 -18.82 -15.10
C ILE A 269 1.75 -17.95 -15.60
N LEU A 270 1.98 -16.66 -15.82
CA LEU A 270 0.93 -15.72 -16.23
C LEU A 270 0.70 -15.72 -17.74
N GLY A 271 1.75 -16.02 -18.52
CA GLY A 271 1.74 -15.85 -19.97
C GLY A 271 2.02 -14.40 -20.39
N GLU A 272 2.61 -14.22 -21.57
CA GLU A 272 3.10 -12.92 -22.05
C GLU A 272 1.98 -11.89 -22.26
N ASP A 273 0.80 -12.33 -22.73
CA ASP A 273 -0.34 -11.46 -23.01
C ASP A 273 -0.96 -10.86 -21.74
N HIS A 274 -0.76 -11.51 -20.59
CA HIS A 274 -1.32 -11.09 -19.32
C HIS A 274 -0.33 -10.35 -18.40
N MET A 275 0.87 -10.08 -18.91
CA MET A 275 1.84 -9.22 -18.24
C MET A 275 1.60 -7.75 -18.57
N TYR A 276 2.28 -6.87 -17.84
CA TYR A 276 2.27 -5.46 -18.16
C TYR A 276 3.06 -5.16 -19.45
N GLN A 277 2.36 -4.59 -20.44
CA GLN A 277 2.88 -4.38 -21.79
C GLN A 277 3.71 -3.10 -21.97
N ARG A 278 3.80 -2.26 -20.94
CA ARG A 278 4.55 -0.98 -20.97
C ARG A 278 5.61 -0.96 -19.87
N PRO A 279 6.68 -1.77 -19.99
CA PRO A 279 7.66 -1.91 -18.92
C PRO A 279 8.28 -0.57 -18.51
N VAL A 280 8.59 -0.40 -17.23
CA VAL A 280 9.19 0.84 -16.71
C VAL A 280 10.62 1.04 -17.24
N TYR A 281 11.35 -0.05 -17.52
CA TYR A 281 12.71 0.02 -18.04
C TYR A 281 12.82 0.60 -19.45
N ILE A 282 11.72 0.84 -20.17
CA ILE A 282 11.80 1.58 -21.45
C ILE A 282 12.38 2.99 -21.25
N ARG A 283 12.36 3.50 -20.01
CA ARG A 283 12.94 4.78 -19.60
C ARG A 283 14.43 4.70 -19.25
N THR A 284 15.07 3.54 -19.33
CA THR A 284 16.52 3.43 -19.10
C THR A 284 17.29 4.09 -20.24
N LYS A 285 18.58 4.36 -20.02
CA LYS A 285 19.42 5.07 -20.98
C LYS A 285 19.58 4.32 -22.31
N GLU A 286 19.50 3.00 -22.25
CA GLU A 286 19.58 2.10 -23.40
C GLU A 286 18.31 2.15 -24.26
N CYS A 287 17.17 2.52 -23.67
CA CYS A 287 15.84 2.43 -24.28
C CYS A 287 15.15 3.78 -24.50
N SER A 288 15.69 4.89 -24.00
CA SER A 288 15.11 6.22 -24.18
C SER A 288 16.17 7.30 -24.33
N VAL A 289 16.07 8.07 -25.42
CA VAL A 289 16.88 9.30 -25.62
C VAL A 289 16.63 10.34 -24.52
N ASN A 290 15.44 10.32 -23.90
CA ASN A 290 15.05 11.25 -22.84
C ASN A 290 15.24 10.67 -21.43
N SER A 291 15.99 9.58 -21.26
CA SER A 291 16.19 8.94 -19.95
C SER A 291 16.55 9.97 -18.85
N PRO A 292 15.91 9.92 -17.66
CA PRO A 292 15.05 8.86 -17.13
C PRO A 292 13.57 8.97 -17.54
N ASP A 293 13.19 9.80 -18.52
CA ASP A 293 11.82 9.92 -18.98
C ASP A 293 11.55 9.12 -20.27
N TYR A 294 10.28 9.04 -20.65
CA TYR A 294 9.87 8.42 -21.90
C TYR A 294 10.36 9.24 -23.10
N GLY A 295 10.87 8.53 -24.11
CA GLY A 295 11.40 9.13 -25.33
C GLY A 295 11.44 8.11 -26.44
N PRO A 296 11.85 8.53 -27.66
CA PRO A 296 12.10 7.59 -28.74
C PRO A 296 13.26 6.64 -28.38
N LEU A 297 13.24 5.45 -28.98
CA LEU A 297 14.33 4.48 -28.87
C LEU A 297 15.61 5.07 -29.51
N PRO A 298 16.77 4.99 -28.83
CA PRO A 298 18.06 5.29 -29.45
C PRO A 298 18.31 4.42 -30.71
N PRO A 299 19.07 4.90 -31.71
CA PRO A 299 19.34 4.14 -32.95
C PRO A 299 19.91 2.73 -32.73
N ASP A 300 20.72 2.55 -31.68
CA ASP A 300 21.36 1.27 -31.30
C ASP A 300 20.66 0.61 -30.08
N SER A 301 19.37 0.89 -29.88
CA SER A 301 18.65 0.37 -28.72
C SER A 301 18.57 -1.17 -28.74
N PRO A 302 18.71 -1.84 -27.59
CA PRO A 302 18.52 -3.28 -27.50
C PRO A 302 17.11 -3.70 -27.89
N GLY A 303 16.98 -4.82 -28.62
CA GLY A 303 15.67 -5.35 -29.03
C GLY A 303 14.72 -5.66 -27.87
N TRP A 304 15.23 -5.85 -26.65
CA TRP A 304 14.43 -6.12 -25.47
C TRP A 304 13.77 -4.88 -24.85
N CYS A 305 14.06 -3.66 -25.31
CA CYS A 305 13.48 -2.43 -24.74
C CYS A 305 11.94 -2.40 -24.72
N LEU A 306 11.31 -3.15 -25.63
CA LEU A 306 9.85 -3.26 -25.76
C LEU A 306 9.28 -4.57 -25.19
N ALA A 307 10.11 -5.42 -24.58
CA ALA A 307 9.65 -6.66 -23.98
C ALA A 307 8.63 -6.39 -22.86
N PRO A 308 7.56 -7.18 -22.71
CA PRO A 308 6.65 -7.02 -21.59
C PRO A 308 7.30 -7.49 -20.28
N PHE A 309 6.98 -6.80 -19.17
CA PHE A 309 7.50 -7.12 -17.84
C PHE A 309 6.53 -6.65 -16.76
N ASP A 310 6.16 -7.55 -15.84
CA ASP A 310 5.27 -7.21 -14.73
C ASP A 310 6.05 -6.92 -13.43
N PRO A 311 6.11 -5.66 -12.95
CA PRO A 311 6.76 -5.33 -11.68
C PRO A 311 6.00 -5.87 -10.47
N GLU A 312 4.71 -6.18 -10.64
CA GLU A 312 3.82 -6.63 -9.59
C GLU A 312 3.58 -8.15 -9.61
N GLY A 313 4.39 -8.90 -10.37
CA GLY A 313 4.27 -10.35 -10.59
C GLY A 313 4.40 -11.25 -9.35
N ILE A 314 4.44 -12.57 -9.59
CA ILE A 314 4.28 -13.62 -8.57
C ILE A 314 5.49 -13.65 -7.63
N LEU A 315 6.70 -13.79 -8.19
CA LEU A 315 7.89 -13.96 -7.37
C LEU A 315 8.20 -12.71 -6.55
N SER A 316 8.05 -11.52 -7.13
CA SER A 316 8.23 -10.26 -6.41
C SER A 316 7.12 -10.02 -5.37
N SER A 317 5.92 -10.57 -5.54
CA SER A 317 4.84 -10.52 -4.53
C SER A 317 5.18 -11.33 -3.26
N LEU A 318 6.08 -12.31 -3.34
CA LEU A 318 6.58 -13.03 -2.18
C LEU A 318 7.37 -12.10 -1.24
N MET A 319 8.23 -11.26 -1.80
CA MET A 319 8.98 -10.26 -1.04
C MET A 319 8.09 -9.09 -0.56
N ALA A 320 7.05 -8.76 -1.30
CA ALA A 320 6.00 -7.86 -0.81
C ALA A 320 5.34 -8.40 0.48
N ALA A 321 5.09 -9.72 0.57
CA ALA A 321 4.61 -10.34 1.80
C ALA A 321 5.60 -10.18 2.96
N ILE A 322 6.92 -10.25 2.71
CA ILE A 322 7.96 -9.97 3.72
C ILE A 322 7.82 -8.55 4.29
N THR A 323 7.48 -7.56 3.46
CA THR A 323 7.23 -6.18 3.92
C THR A 323 5.99 -6.11 4.83
N CYS A 324 4.93 -6.88 4.52
CA CYS A 324 3.81 -7.05 5.44
C CYS A 324 4.24 -7.69 6.77
N PHE A 325 5.11 -8.70 6.74
CA PHE A 325 5.67 -9.30 7.97
C PHE A 325 6.46 -8.28 8.79
N MET A 326 7.25 -7.40 8.18
CA MET A 326 7.95 -6.33 8.90
C MET A 326 6.98 -5.38 9.61
N GLY A 327 5.89 -4.99 8.94
CA GLY A 327 4.83 -4.18 9.55
C GLY A 327 4.08 -4.93 10.67
N LEU A 328 3.90 -6.23 10.54
CA LEU A 328 3.24 -7.07 11.55
C LEU A 328 3.97 -7.03 12.90
N GLN A 329 5.31 -6.99 12.88
CA GLN A 329 6.12 -6.86 14.09
C GLN A 329 5.84 -5.56 14.85
N TYR A 330 5.58 -4.47 14.13
CA TYR A 330 5.16 -3.21 14.74
C TYR A 330 3.80 -3.35 15.42
N GLY A 331 2.88 -4.08 14.80
CA GLY A 331 1.59 -4.44 15.39
C GLY A 331 1.75 -5.22 16.70
N HIS A 332 2.64 -6.22 16.75
CA HIS A 332 2.90 -6.99 17.97
C HIS A 332 3.46 -6.14 19.11
N ILE A 333 4.38 -5.22 18.79
CA ILE A 333 4.93 -4.27 19.75
C ILE A 333 3.82 -3.42 20.38
N ILE A 334 2.85 -2.93 19.59
CA ILE A 334 1.72 -2.15 20.13
C ILE A 334 0.86 -2.98 21.08
N VAL A 335 0.59 -4.24 20.72
CA VAL A 335 -0.29 -5.12 21.48
C VAL A 335 0.30 -5.45 22.86
N HIS A 336 1.60 -5.71 22.95
CA HIS A 336 2.23 -6.17 24.19
C HIS A 336 2.81 -5.04 25.04
N LEU A 337 3.40 -4.02 24.43
CA LEU A 337 4.03 -2.92 25.16
C LEU A 337 3.07 -1.76 25.27
N GLN A 338 2.78 -1.29 26.49
CA GLN A 338 1.89 -0.14 26.71
C GLN A 338 2.63 1.20 26.70
N GLY A 339 3.93 1.22 27.03
CA GLY A 339 4.72 2.45 27.16
C GLY A 339 5.07 3.09 25.81
N HIS A 340 4.64 4.35 25.60
CA HIS A 340 4.94 5.12 24.39
C HIS A 340 6.44 5.23 24.08
N LYS A 341 7.27 5.55 25.07
CA LYS A 341 8.74 5.68 24.89
C LYS A 341 9.39 4.37 24.44
N GLN A 342 8.97 3.24 25.02
CA GLN A 342 9.49 1.92 24.67
C GLN A 342 9.09 1.51 23.24
N ARG A 343 7.84 1.79 22.83
CA ARG A 343 7.37 1.57 21.46
C ARG A 343 8.23 2.34 20.46
N VAL A 344 8.39 3.64 20.67
CA VAL A 344 9.20 4.52 19.80
C VAL A 344 10.65 4.04 19.73
N LEU A 345 11.26 3.68 20.86
CA LEU A 345 12.64 3.19 20.89
C LEU A 345 12.81 1.89 20.09
N LEU A 346 11.98 0.88 20.36
CA LEU A 346 12.10 -0.44 19.70
C LEU A 346 11.81 -0.36 18.20
N TRP A 347 10.80 0.41 17.82
CA TRP A 347 10.51 0.70 16.41
C TRP A 347 11.69 1.39 15.73
N SER A 348 12.23 2.44 16.34
CA SER A 348 13.39 3.16 15.80
C SER A 348 14.58 2.22 15.63
N VAL A 349 14.94 1.45 16.65
CA VAL A 349 16.05 0.48 16.59
C VAL A 349 15.85 -0.50 15.45
N PHE A 350 14.68 -1.14 15.38
CA PHE A 350 14.38 -2.11 14.33
C PHE A 350 14.42 -1.49 12.93
N SER A 351 13.88 -0.28 12.76
CA SER A 351 13.92 0.44 11.49
C SER A 351 15.32 0.84 11.06
N PHE A 352 16.13 1.39 11.97
CA PHE A 352 17.52 1.74 11.65
C PHE A 352 18.36 0.50 11.35
N SER A 353 18.13 -0.63 12.03
CA SER A 353 18.77 -1.91 11.70
C SER A 353 18.40 -2.38 10.29
N LEU A 354 17.12 -2.29 9.89
CA LEU A 354 16.70 -2.64 8.53
C LEU A 354 17.34 -1.73 7.47
N LEU A 355 17.39 -0.42 7.71
CA LEU A 355 18.07 0.52 6.82
C LEU A 355 19.55 0.16 6.67
N LEU A 356 20.24 -0.07 7.79
CA LEU A 356 21.65 -0.44 7.78
C LEU A 356 21.90 -1.74 6.99
N ILE A 357 21.09 -2.77 7.21
CA ILE A 357 21.18 -4.04 6.46
C ILE A 357 20.93 -3.79 4.97
N GLY A 358 19.92 -2.98 4.63
CA GLY A 358 19.62 -2.64 3.25
C GLY A 358 20.78 -1.96 2.52
N TYR A 359 21.42 -0.98 3.16
CA TYR A 359 22.60 -0.30 2.60
C TYR A 359 23.82 -1.22 2.52
N ILE A 360 24.05 -2.08 3.51
CA ILE A 360 25.13 -3.08 3.44
C ILE A 360 24.91 -4.01 2.24
N LEU A 361 23.68 -4.50 2.03
CA LEU A 361 23.36 -5.36 0.89
C LEU A 361 23.56 -4.63 -0.46
N GLU A 362 23.23 -3.35 -0.54
CA GLU A 362 23.49 -2.53 -1.72
C GLU A 362 24.99 -2.44 -2.01
N ILE A 363 25.81 -2.16 -0.99
CA ILE A 363 27.28 -2.12 -1.12
C ILE A 363 27.86 -3.48 -1.50
N LEU A 364 27.28 -4.57 -1.00
CA LEU A 364 27.66 -5.95 -1.36
C LEU A 364 27.21 -6.36 -2.78
N GLY A 365 26.59 -5.45 -3.54
CA GLY A 365 26.25 -5.67 -4.95
C GLY A 365 24.81 -6.11 -5.21
N MET A 366 23.90 -6.02 -4.23
CA MET A 366 22.46 -6.22 -4.45
C MET A 366 21.76 -4.87 -4.70
N PRO A 367 21.57 -4.44 -5.96
CA PRO A 367 20.99 -3.15 -6.27
C PRO A 367 19.56 -3.01 -5.73
N LEU A 368 19.18 -1.78 -5.41
CA LEU A 368 17.79 -1.43 -5.09
C LEU A 368 16.96 -1.55 -6.37
N SER A 369 16.02 -2.49 -6.43
CA SER A 369 15.09 -2.61 -7.56
C SER A 369 13.69 -2.88 -7.06
N LYS A 370 12.77 -1.93 -7.32
CA LYS A 370 11.34 -2.08 -7.06
C LYS A 370 10.76 -3.22 -7.90
N ALA A 371 11.11 -3.26 -9.19
CA ALA A 371 10.55 -4.19 -10.16
C ALA A 371 10.83 -5.66 -9.79
N LEU A 372 12.03 -5.94 -9.29
CA LEU A 372 12.41 -7.26 -8.79
C LEU A 372 12.00 -7.47 -7.33
N TYR A 373 11.75 -6.37 -6.61
CA TYR A 373 11.52 -6.33 -5.16
C TYR A 373 12.69 -6.98 -4.40
N THR A 374 13.91 -6.50 -4.67
CA THR A 374 15.14 -7.07 -4.08
C THR A 374 15.13 -7.02 -2.55
N LEU A 375 15.93 -7.86 -1.90
CA LEU A 375 16.03 -7.85 -0.44
C LEU A 375 16.59 -6.52 0.09
N SER A 376 17.60 -5.93 -0.58
CA SER A 376 18.11 -4.60 -0.25
C SER A 376 17.00 -3.54 -0.30
N TYR A 377 16.21 -3.52 -1.38
CA TYR A 377 15.04 -2.65 -1.52
C TYR A 377 13.98 -2.88 -0.43
N THR A 378 13.70 -4.15 -0.10
CA THR A 378 12.75 -4.53 0.96
C THR A 378 13.20 -3.99 2.32
N CYS A 379 14.47 -4.17 2.67
CA CYS A 379 15.05 -3.69 3.92
C CYS A 379 15.01 -2.15 4.01
N ILE A 380 15.42 -1.45 2.95
CA ILE A 380 15.40 0.01 2.91
C ILE A 380 13.99 0.56 3.06
N THR A 381 13.05 0.05 2.25
CA THR A 381 11.68 0.58 2.23
C THR A 381 10.88 0.20 3.48
N ALA A 382 11.06 -1.00 4.04
CA ALA A 382 10.45 -1.38 5.31
C ALA A 382 11.02 -0.57 6.50
N GLY A 383 12.34 -0.35 6.52
CA GLY A 383 13.00 0.51 7.51
C GLY A 383 12.46 1.93 7.47
N ALA A 384 12.37 2.53 6.27
CA ALA A 384 11.78 3.85 6.06
C ALA A 384 10.29 3.90 6.47
N SER A 385 9.50 2.88 6.12
CA SER A 385 8.09 2.77 6.53
C SER A 385 7.93 2.85 8.05
N GLY A 386 8.78 2.12 8.78
CA GLY A 386 8.76 2.11 10.24
C GLY A 386 9.20 3.43 10.86
N LEU A 387 10.17 4.15 10.27
CA LEU A 387 10.55 5.50 10.74
C LEU A 387 9.42 6.50 10.50
N VAL A 388 8.79 6.47 9.33
CA VAL A 388 7.65 7.35 9.02
C VAL A 388 6.50 7.07 9.98
N LEU A 389 6.14 5.81 10.22
CA LEU A 389 5.11 5.46 11.20
C LEU A 389 5.50 5.94 12.61
N THR A 390 6.76 5.76 13.01
CA THR A 390 7.24 6.19 14.33
C THR A 390 7.14 7.71 14.50
N ALA A 391 7.50 8.48 13.46
CA ALA A 391 7.37 9.93 13.46
C ALA A 391 5.89 10.37 13.54
N ILE A 392 5.01 9.77 12.73
CA ILE A 392 3.57 10.07 12.76
C ILE A 392 2.98 9.68 14.12
N TYR A 393 3.36 8.55 14.69
CA TYR A 393 2.94 8.11 16.02
C TYR A 393 3.34 9.11 17.10
N TYR A 394 4.59 9.59 17.06
CA TYR A 394 5.06 10.61 17.98
C TYR A 394 4.22 11.90 17.86
N ILE A 395 4.01 12.40 16.65
CA ILE A 395 3.28 13.66 16.40
C ILE A 395 1.79 13.54 16.79
N VAL A 396 1.13 12.44 16.41
CA VAL A 396 -0.34 12.31 16.49
C VAL A 396 -0.79 11.72 17.83
N ASP A 397 -0.11 10.68 18.31
CA ASP A 397 -0.54 9.91 19.48
C ASP A 397 0.19 10.31 20.77
N ILE A 398 1.39 10.92 20.71
CA ILE A 398 2.12 11.43 21.89
C ILE A 398 1.93 12.95 22.05
N GLU A 399 2.27 13.74 21.02
CA GLU A 399 2.17 15.22 21.06
C GLU A 399 0.74 15.74 20.81
N HIS A 400 -0.19 14.84 20.44
CA HIS A 400 -1.61 15.15 20.19
C HIS A 400 -1.85 16.25 19.14
N LEU A 401 -0.94 16.44 18.18
CA LEU A 401 -1.05 17.41 17.08
C LEU A 401 -1.99 16.89 15.98
N ARG A 402 -3.28 16.78 16.31
CA ARG A 402 -4.28 16.17 15.41
C ARG A 402 -4.74 17.09 14.30
N LYS A 403 -4.93 18.40 14.57
CA LYS A 403 -5.49 19.39 13.63
C LYS A 403 -4.86 19.37 12.22
N PRO A 404 -3.53 19.43 12.05
CA PRO A 404 -2.93 19.39 10.70
C PRO A 404 -3.08 18.03 10.01
N THR A 405 -3.22 16.95 10.77
CA THR A 405 -3.31 15.58 10.24
C THR A 405 -4.72 15.12 9.94
N VAL A 406 -5.75 15.93 10.25
CA VAL A 406 -7.16 15.52 10.12
C VAL A 406 -7.52 15.11 8.69
N LEU A 407 -7.08 15.86 7.68
CA LEU A 407 -7.34 15.52 6.28
C LEU A 407 -6.76 14.14 5.92
N LEU A 408 -5.51 13.90 6.30
CA LEU A 408 -4.85 12.61 6.09
C LEU A 408 -5.55 11.50 6.89
N GLN A 409 -5.97 11.76 8.12
CA GLN A 409 -6.72 10.78 8.90
C GLN A 409 -8.01 10.37 8.19
N TRP A 410 -8.81 11.32 7.68
CA TRP A 410 -10.03 11.03 6.94
C TRP A 410 -9.76 10.22 5.67
N MET A 411 -8.75 10.59 4.90
CA MET A 411 -8.30 9.81 3.72
C MET A 411 -7.94 8.39 4.12
N GLY A 412 -7.18 8.20 5.21
CA GLY A 412 -6.80 6.88 5.68
C GLY A 412 -7.96 6.02 6.15
N MET A 413 -8.97 6.62 6.78
CA MET A 413 -10.19 5.92 7.17
C MET A 413 -11.00 5.40 5.98
N ASN A 414 -10.88 6.07 4.82
CA ASN A 414 -11.59 5.75 3.57
C ASN A 414 -10.64 5.39 2.41
N ALA A 415 -9.44 4.89 2.73
CA ALA A 415 -8.33 4.76 1.78
C ALA A 415 -8.67 3.94 0.54
N LEU A 416 -9.45 2.87 0.66
CA LEU A 416 -9.82 2.01 -0.47
C LEU A 416 -10.68 2.77 -1.50
N VAL A 417 -11.60 3.60 -1.04
CA VAL A 417 -12.50 4.39 -1.91
C VAL A 417 -11.71 5.45 -2.64
N VAL A 418 -10.86 6.18 -1.90
CA VAL A 418 -10.00 7.20 -2.48
C VAL A 418 -9.01 6.57 -3.47
N TYR A 419 -8.42 5.42 -3.14
CA TYR A 419 -7.57 4.66 -4.07
C TYR A 419 -8.30 4.32 -5.36
N ALA A 420 -9.51 3.74 -5.26
CA ALA A 420 -10.26 3.31 -6.43
C ALA A 420 -10.73 4.47 -7.31
N LEU A 421 -11.17 5.58 -6.70
CA LEU A 421 -11.71 6.71 -7.45
C LEU A 421 -10.62 7.65 -7.98
N ALA A 422 -9.59 7.93 -7.18
CA ALA A 422 -8.51 8.85 -7.55
C ALA A 422 -7.42 8.12 -8.34
N ALA A 423 -6.71 7.19 -7.71
CA ALA A 423 -5.47 6.62 -8.26
C ALA A 423 -5.68 5.55 -9.34
N CYS A 424 -6.86 4.95 -9.42
CA CYS A 424 -7.23 4.10 -10.57
C CYS A 424 -7.93 4.89 -11.69
N ASP A 425 -7.84 6.22 -11.68
CA ASP A 425 -8.40 7.15 -12.68
C ASP A 425 -9.90 7.02 -12.94
N ILE A 426 -10.69 6.37 -12.07
CA ILE A 426 -12.15 6.21 -12.31
C ILE A 426 -12.84 7.57 -12.33
N PHE A 427 -12.57 8.42 -11.35
CA PHE A 427 -13.19 9.74 -11.29
C PHE A 427 -12.72 10.64 -12.43
N PRO A 428 -11.40 10.80 -12.70
CA PRO A 428 -10.94 11.52 -13.88
C PRO A 428 -11.51 10.96 -15.20
N ALA A 429 -11.63 9.64 -15.35
CA ALA A 429 -12.20 9.01 -16.54
C ALA A 429 -13.69 9.37 -16.77
N VAL A 430 -14.46 9.54 -15.70
CA VAL A 430 -15.85 10.03 -15.79
C VAL A 430 -15.88 11.52 -16.13
N ILE A 431 -15.03 12.33 -15.49
CA ILE A 431 -15.01 13.79 -15.69
C ILE A 431 -14.51 14.15 -17.11
N GLN A 432 -13.54 13.43 -17.65
CA GLN A 432 -13.07 13.66 -19.04
C GLN A 432 -14.16 13.35 -20.09
N GLY A 433 -15.19 12.57 -19.73
CA GLY A 433 -16.36 12.32 -20.58
C GLY A 433 -17.15 13.59 -20.90
N PHE A 434 -16.99 14.65 -20.11
CA PHE A 434 -17.52 15.98 -20.41
C PHE A 434 -16.48 16.77 -21.20
N TYR A 435 -16.66 16.85 -22.52
CA TYR A 435 -15.74 17.52 -23.44
C TYR A 435 -16.46 18.41 -24.45
N TRP A 436 -15.73 19.38 -25.02
CA TRP A 436 -16.26 20.35 -25.98
C TRP A 436 -15.78 20.04 -27.40
N HIS A 437 -16.70 19.59 -28.27
CA HIS A 437 -16.47 19.19 -29.67
C HIS A 437 -15.53 17.99 -29.89
N SER A 438 -14.37 17.96 -29.24
CA SER A 438 -13.35 16.90 -29.33
C SER A 438 -12.98 16.37 -27.95
N PRO A 439 -12.73 15.05 -27.76
CA PRO A 439 -12.30 14.46 -26.50
C PRO A 439 -11.00 15.05 -25.92
N GLU A 440 -10.16 15.65 -26.76
CA GLU A 440 -8.94 16.36 -26.35
C GLU A 440 -9.24 17.64 -25.56
N ASN A 441 -10.45 18.22 -25.74
CA ASN A 441 -10.91 19.41 -25.03
C ASN A 441 -11.85 19.00 -23.89
N ASN A 442 -11.36 18.13 -23.00
CA ASN A 442 -12.14 17.65 -21.86
C ASN A 442 -11.95 18.52 -20.61
N LEU A 443 -12.88 18.38 -19.66
CA LEU A 443 -12.91 19.20 -18.45
C LEU A 443 -11.68 19.00 -17.56
N VAL A 444 -11.09 17.80 -17.54
CA VAL A 444 -9.89 17.53 -16.73
C VAL A 444 -8.70 18.28 -17.31
N ASP A 445 -8.44 18.11 -18.60
CA ASP A 445 -7.33 18.77 -19.30
C ASP A 445 -7.50 20.31 -19.26
N ALA A 446 -8.73 20.81 -19.36
CA ALA A 446 -9.03 22.24 -19.22
C ALA A 446 -8.69 22.76 -17.80
N SER A 447 -9.03 22.00 -16.77
CA SER A 447 -8.74 22.37 -15.37
C SER A 447 -7.23 22.34 -15.05
N GLU A 448 -6.49 21.38 -15.61
CA GLU A 448 -5.04 21.34 -15.51
C GLU A 448 -4.41 22.52 -16.27
N ALA A 449 -4.85 22.77 -17.51
CA ALA A 449 -4.37 23.88 -18.33
C ALA A 449 -4.59 25.24 -17.65
N LEU A 450 -5.73 25.44 -16.99
CA LEU A 450 -6.00 26.65 -16.19
C LEU A 450 -4.93 26.84 -15.11
N MET A 451 -4.57 25.80 -14.37
CA MET A 451 -3.50 25.87 -13.35
C MET A 451 -2.13 26.15 -13.98
N GLN A 452 -1.83 25.54 -15.13
CA GLN A 452 -0.59 25.82 -15.87
C GLN A 452 -0.49 27.27 -16.35
N ILE A 453 -1.61 27.89 -16.72
CA ILE A 453 -1.69 29.31 -17.08
C ILE A 453 -1.48 30.19 -15.84
N ILE A 454 -2.17 29.91 -14.73
CA ILE A 454 -2.07 30.69 -13.47
C ILE A 454 -0.63 30.71 -12.95
N PHE A 455 0.07 29.58 -12.99
CA PHE A 455 1.44 29.46 -12.49
C PHE A 455 2.52 29.78 -13.54
N HIS A 456 2.12 30.15 -14.77
CA HIS A 456 3.03 30.40 -15.90
C HIS A 456 4.05 29.27 -16.15
N SER A 457 3.71 28.03 -15.79
CA SER A 457 4.61 26.90 -15.89
C SER A 457 3.83 25.59 -15.95
N LYS A 458 4.16 24.73 -16.92
CA LYS A 458 3.58 23.39 -17.02
C LYS A 458 3.84 22.57 -15.76
N ARG A 459 5.10 22.52 -15.30
CA ARG A 459 5.50 21.71 -14.15
C ARG A 459 4.80 22.16 -12.86
N TRP A 460 4.87 23.45 -12.54
CA TRP A 460 4.26 23.98 -11.31
C TRP A 460 2.74 24.02 -11.38
N GLY A 461 2.16 24.23 -12.56
CA GLY A 461 0.72 24.13 -12.79
C GLY A 461 0.17 22.72 -12.57
N THR A 462 0.81 21.69 -13.12
CA THR A 462 0.44 20.28 -12.86
C THR A 462 0.57 19.95 -11.37
N LEU A 463 1.64 20.40 -10.69
CA LEU A 463 1.78 20.20 -9.24
C LEU A 463 0.64 20.89 -8.47
N ALA A 464 0.30 22.13 -8.80
CA ALA A 464 -0.78 22.86 -8.16
C ALA A 464 -2.14 22.18 -8.38
N PHE A 465 -2.41 21.71 -9.60
CA PHE A 465 -3.61 20.93 -9.93
C PHE A 465 -3.73 19.68 -9.05
N VAL A 466 -2.65 18.91 -8.91
CA VAL A 466 -2.66 17.68 -8.10
C VAL A 466 -2.75 17.97 -6.60
N ILE A 467 -2.18 19.07 -6.11
CA ILE A 467 -2.39 19.49 -4.71
C ILE A 467 -3.87 19.80 -4.47
N VAL A 468 -4.53 20.51 -5.40
CA VAL A 468 -5.97 20.77 -5.33
C VAL A 468 -6.76 19.46 -5.36
N GLU A 469 -6.36 18.50 -6.19
CA GLU A 469 -6.96 17.17 -6.25
C GLU A 469 -6.84 16.42 -4.90
N ILE A 470 -5.66 16.41 -4.28
CA ILE A 470 -5.44 15.78 -2.96
C ILE A 470 -6.31 16.45 -1.90
N LEU A 471 -6.42 17.78 -1.91
CA LEU A 471 -7.28 18.52 -0.98
C LEU A 471 -8.76 18.18 -1.21
N PHE A 472 -9.20 18.09 -2.46
CA PHE A 472 -10.54 17.66 -2.82
C PHE A 472 -10.85 16.27 -2.26
N TRP A 473 -9.95 15.29 -2.46
CA TRP A 473 -10.13 13.94 -1.91
C TRP A 473 -10.08 13.90 -0.38
N GLY A 474 -9.27 14.74 0.25
CA GLY A 474 -9.26 14.91 1.70
C GLY A 474 -10.60 15.40 2.25
N LEU A 475 -11.19 16.41 1.60
CA LEU A 475 -12.51 16.95 1.96
C LEU A 475 -13.63 15.95 1.66
N PHE A 476 -13.58 15.25 0.52
CA PHE A 476 -14.53 14.19 0.18
C PHE A 476 -14.49 13.06 1.21
N ALA A 477 -13.30 12.60 1.61
CA ALA A 477 -13.16 11.62 2.67
C ALA A 477 -13.67 12.13 4.02
N GLY A 478 -13.51 13.44 4.30
CA GLY A 478 -14.10 14.10 5.45
C GLY A 478 -15.63 14.12 5.42
N PHE A 479 -16.23 14.34 4.25
CA PHE A 479 -17.68 14.22 4.05
C PHE A 479 -18.18 12.80 4.34
N LEU A 480 -17.52 11.77 3.79
CA LEU A 480 -17.84 10.37 4.07
C LEU A 480 -17.73 10.07 5.56
N HIS A 481 -16.67 10.55 6.22
CA HIS A 481 -16.48 10.42 7.66
C HIS A 481 -17.62 11.08 8.46
N LYS A 482 -18.02 12.31 8.11
CA LYS A 482 -19.15 13.01 8.74
C LYS A 482 -20.46 12.24 8.59
N LYS A 483 -20.65 11.54 7.46
CA LYS A 483 -21.79 10.66 7.20
C LYS A 483 -21.64 9.24 7.75
N ARG A 484 -20.52 8.94 8.44
CA ARG A 484 -20.18 7.60 8.97
C ARG A 484 -20.15 6.50 7.91
N ILE A 485 -19.86 6.85 6.66
CA ILE A 485 -19.73 5.89 5.55
C ILE A 485 -18.29 5.39 5.52
N TYR A 486 -18.10 4.09 5.72
CA TYR A 486 -16.79 3.43 5.62
C TYR A 486 -16.91 2.15 4.81
N ILE A 487 -16.34 2.15 3.61
CA ILE A 487 -16.36 0.96 2.74
C ILE A 487 -15.26 -0.01 3.19
N LYS A 488 -15.67 -1.24 3.50
CA LYS A 488 -14.80 -2.34 3.91
C LYS A 488 -15.08 -3.57 3.05
N LEU A 489 -14.05 -4.39 2.81
CA LEU A 489 -14.14 -5.64 2.06
C LEU A 489 -14.19 -6.86 2.99
#